data_AF-A0AAW9FRW6-F1
#
_entry.id   AF-A0AAW9FRW6-F1
#
_cell.length_a   1.000
_cell.length_b   1.000
_cell.length_c   1.000
_cell.angle_alpha   90.00
_cell.angle_beta   90.00
_cell.angle_gamma   90.00
#
_symmetry.space_group_name_H-M   'P 1'
#
loop_
_entity.id
_entity.type
_entity.pdbx_description
1 polymer ?
#
loop_
_entity_poly.entity_id
_entity_poly.type
_entity_poly.pdbx_seq_one_letter_code
_entity_poly.pdbx_strand_id
1 'polypeptide(L)' 'MALTRLTRELSVNTDHVASVHWDRGYGSTQLVITMQDGTKHLIKDSSGYTGGDDCYAIERKLLDA' A
#
# COMPACT_ATOMS: atom_id res chain seq x y z
N MET A 1 18.82 -1.57 -5.09
CA MET A 1 17.39 -1.79 -4.80
C MET A 1 16.99 -0.80 -3.72
N ALA A 2 16.00 0.05 -4.00
CA ALA A 2 15.58 1.11 -3.10
C ALA A 2 14.31 0.68 -2.34
N LEU A 3 14.24 0.99 -1.05
CA LEU A 3 13.01 0.84 -0.27
C LEU A 3 12.07 1.98 -0.64
N THR A 4 10.90 1.64 -1.19
CA THR A 4 9.85 2.59 -1.50
C THR A 4 9.02 2.83 -0.26
N ARG A 5 9.05 4.07 0.24
CA ARG A 5 8.25 4.49 1.39
C ARG A 5 6.78 4.61 0.98
N LEU A 6 5.93 3.80 1.62
CA LEU A 6 4.49 3.78 1.38
C LEU A 6 3.76 4.67 2.37
N THR A 7 4.06 4.51 3.67
CA THR A 7 3.46 5.32 4.74
C THR A 7 4.56 5.93 5.62
N ARG A 8 4.16 6.67 6.66
CA ARG A 8 5.11 7.20 7.63
C ARG A 8 5.95 6.11 8.31
N GLU A 9 5.37 4.94 8.54
CA GLU A 9 5.96 3.82 9.30
C GLU A 9 6.29 2.59 8.43
N LEU A 10 5.82 2.56 7.17
CA LEU A 10 6.00 1.42 6.27
C LEU A 10 6.80 1.80 5.02
N SER A 11 7.86 1.03 4.75
CA SER A 11 8.59 1.03 3.49
C SER A 11 8.76 -0.41 3.01
N VAL A 12 8.58 -0.63 1.71
CA VAL A 12 8.69 -1.97 1.10
C VAL A 12 9.65 -1.95 -0.08
N ASN A 13 10.22 -3.10 -0.42
CA ASN A 13 10.96 -3.25 -1.67
C ASN A 13 9.98 -3.61 -2.79
N THR A 14 9.79 -2.72 -3.76
CA THR A 14 8.85 -2.90 -4.89
C THR A 14 9.20 -4.12 -5.74
N ASP A 15 10.47 -4.47 -5.84
CA ASP A 15 10.96 -5.63 -6.60
C ASP A 15 10.48 -6.98 -5.99
N HIS A 16 10.18 -6.96 -4.68
CA HIS A 16 9.64 -8.10 -3.95
C HIS A 16 8.14 -8.03 -3.74
N VAL A 17 7.43 -7.08 -4.35
CA VAL A 17 5.97 -7.06 -4.30
C VAL A 17 5.45 -8.10 -5.29
N ALA A 18 4.72 -9.09 -4.77
CA ALA A 18 4.11 -10.13 -5.58
C ALA A 18 2.76 -9.70 -6.16
N SER A 19 1.95 -8.97 -5.38
CA SER A 19 0.67 -8.44 -5.85
C SER A 19 0.19 -7.27 -5.00
N VAL A 20 -0.63 -6.42 -5.62
CA VAL A 20 -1.34 -5.31 -4.99
C VAL A 20 -2.82 -5.42 -5.34
N HIS A 21 -3.70 -5.36 -4.35
CA HIS A 21 -5.15 -5.34 -4.59
C HIS A 21 -5.86 -4.47 -3.57
N TRP A 22 -7.05 -4.01 -3.93
CA TRP A 22 -7.92 -3.24 -3.05
C TRP A 22 -8.89 -4.16 -2.32
N ASP A 23 -8.87 -4.10 -1.00
CA ASP A 23 -9.92 -4.63 -0.14
C ASP A 23 -10.94 -3.53 0.14
N ARG A 24 -12.10 -3.60 -0.53
CA ARG A 24 -13.18 -2.63 -0.41
C ARG A 24 -14.34 -3.26 0.36
N GLY A 25 -14.33 -3.08 1.68
CA GLY A 25 -15.41 -3.51 2.57
C GLY A 25 -16.48 -2.45 2.76
N TYR A 26 -17.64 -2.86 3.30
CA TYR A 26 -18.71 -1.95 3.71
C TYR A 26 -18.23 -1.06 4.88
N GLY A 27 -17.68 0.12 4.55
CA GLY A 27 -17.20 1.11 5.53
C GLY A 27 -15.68 1.21 5.70
N SER A 28 -14.88 0.42 4.99
CA SER A 28 -13.42 0.56 4.98
C SER A 28 -12.86 0.21 3.60
N THR A 29 -12.05 1.11 3.06
CA THR A 29 -11.26 0.87 1.86
C THR A 29 -9.81 0.69 2.29
N GLN A 30 -9.17 -0.41 1.90
CA GLN A 30 -7.79 -0.71 2.25
C GLN A 30 -7.02 -1.20 1.02
N LEU A 31 -5.74 -0.87 0.94
CA LEU A 31 -4.80 -1.41 -0.02
C LEU A 31 -4.04 -2.56 0.63
N VAL A 32 -4.09 -3.74 0.01
CA VAL A 32 -3.41 -4.94 0.47
C VAL A 32 -2.24 -5.22 -0.48
N ILE A 33 -1.04 -5.21 0.09
CA ILE A 33 0.21 -5.45 -0.63
C ILE A 33 0.75 -6.78 -0.15
N THR A 34 0.92 -7.72 -1.08
CA THR A 34 1.47 -9.04 -0.78
C THR A 34 2.91 -9.09 -1.30
N MET A 35 3.84 -9.39 -0.41
CA MET A 35 5.25 -9.58 -0.70
C MET A 35 5.51 -11.01 -1.21
N GLN A 36 6.61 -11.22 -1.92
CA GLN A 36 7.03 -12.53 -2.44
C GLN A 36 7.25 -13.59 -1.35
N ASP A 37 7.61 -13.18 -0.13
CA ASP A 37 7.75 -14.08 1.02
C ASP A 37 6.39 -14.49 1.64
N GLY A 38 5.29 -13.87 1.19
CA GLY A 38 3.94 -14.08 1.71
C GLY A 38 3.50 -13.06 2.76
N THR A 39 4.38 -12.17 3.21
CA THR A 39 4.02 -11.03 4.09
C THR A 39 2.95 -10.16 3.43
N LYS A 40 1.95 -9.76 4.21
CA LYS A 40 0.88 -8.87 3.77
C LYS A 40 0.91 -7.56 4.55
N HIS A 41 0.95 -6.45 3.84
CA HIS A 41 0.78 -5.12 4.40
C HIS A 41 -0.60 -4.58 4.04
N LEU A 42 -1.36 -4.16 5.06
CA LEU A 42 -2.67 -3.55 4.88
C LEU A 42 -2.56 -2.06 5.21
N ILE A 43 -2.93 -1.23 4.25
CA ILE A 43 -2.92 0.23 4.39
C ILE A 43 -4.37 0.68 4.28
N LYS A 44 -4.89 1.30 5.33
CA LYS A 44 -6.27 1.82 5.30
C LYS A 44 -6.29 3.19 4.65
N ASP A 45 -7.18 3.37 3.68
CA ASP A 45 -7.38 4.68 3.07
C ASP A 45 -7.96 5.64 4.12
N SER A 46 -7.19 6.68 4.43
CA SER A 46 -7.53 7.72 5.39
C SER A 46 -7.40 9.12 4.78
N SER A 47 -7.34 9.18 3.45
CA SER A 47 -7.16 10.38 2.63
C SER A 47 -8.18 11.49 2.93
N GLY A 48 -9.42 11.11 3.30
CA GLY A 48 -10.54 12.05 3.43
C GLY A 48 -10.71 12.82 4.74
N TYR A 49 -10.08 12.43 5.85
CA TYR A 49 -10.43 13.01 7.18
C TYR A 49 -9.33 13.82 7.87
N THR A 50 -8.04 13.53 7.68
CA THR A 50 -6.95 14.18 8.46
C THR A 50 -5.58 14.16 7.75
N GLY A 51 -5.53 14.11 6.42
CA GLY A 51 -4.25 14.03 5.69
C GLY A 51 -3.51 12.72 5.95
N GLY A 52 -4.26 11.63 6.10
CA GLY A 52 -3.71 10.28 6.26
C GLY A 52 -3.14 9.71 4.96
N ASP A 53 -2.75 8.44 5.01
CA ASP A 53 -2.13 7.76 3.87
C ASP A 53 -3.09 7.64 2.69
N ASP A 54 -2.69 8.19 1.54
CA ASP A 54 -3.41 8.12 0.27
C ASP A 54 -3.09 6.78 -0.42
N CYS A 55 -4.04 5.85 -0.36
CA CYS A 55 -3.85 4.53 -0.93
C CYS A 55 -3.74 4.56 -2.47
N TYR A 56 -4.33 5.53 -3.16
CA TYR A 56 -4.21 5.68 -4.61
C TYR A 56 -2.82 6.17 -5.01
N ALA A 57 -2.26 7.12 -4.26
CA ALA A 57 -0.88 7.56 -4.48
C ALA A 57 0.13 6.43 -4.21
N ILE A 58 -0.12 5.61 -3.19
CA ILE A 58 0.71 4.44 -2.86
C ILE A 58 0.64 3.38 -3.95
N GLU A 59 -0.56 3.00 -4.39
CA GLU A 59 -0.73 2.07 -5.51
C GLU A 59 0.02 2.55 -6.75
N ARG A 60 -0.10 3.84 -7.08
CA ARG A 60 0.59 4.40 -8.24
C ARG A 60 2.11 4.34 -8.13
N LYS A 61 2.68 4.55 -6.94
CA LYS A 61 4.13 4.36 -6.70
C LYS A 61 4.57 2.90 -6.83
N LEU A 62 3.69 1.95 -6.50
CA LEU A 62 3.98 0.53 -6.62
C LEU A 62 3.89 0.03 -8.07
N LEU A 63 2.99 0.61 -8.87
CA LEU A 63 2.78 0.24 -10.28
C LEU A 63 3.71 0.97 -11.27
N ASP A 64 4.24 2.13 -10.89
CA ASP A 64 5.18 2.92 -11.72
C ASP A 64 6.64 2.45 -11.60
N ALA A 65 6.96 1.68 -10.56
CA ALA A 65 8.29 1.15 -10.26
C ALA A 65 8.59 -0.15 -11.01
#